data_AF-A0A7J9G7Q2-F1
#
_entry.id   AF-A0A7J9G7Q2-F1
#
_cell.length_a   1.000
_cell.length_b   1.000
_cell.length_c   1.000
_cell.angle_alpha   90.00
_cell.angle_beta   90.00
_cell.angle_gamma   90.00
#
_symmetry.space_group_name_H-M   'P 1'
#
loop_
_entity.id
_entity.type
_entity.pdbx_description
1 polymer ?
#
loop_
_entity_poly.entity_id
_entity_poly.type
_entity_poly.pdbx_seq_one_letter_code
_entity_poly.pdbx_strand_id
1 'polypeptide(L)'
;MTGMEYMLSEVMEPHLFVIRKQKRDSAEKVTPMLAYYILDGSIYQAPQLCNVFAARVGGKEAINIKEVKRVDHILASLQRKLPPAPLPPPFPDGFVPPSTAEAEKDPENQQTAEPQPSAVDPIIDQGPAKRMKF
;
A
#
# COMPACT_ATOMS: atom_id res chain seq x y z
N MET A 1 -18.30 6.60 -26.41
CA MET A 1 -18.28 5.14 -26.65
C MET A 1 -17.98 4.44 -25.34
N THR A 2 -18.55 3.26 -25.12
CA THR A 2 -18.26 2.37 -23.97
C THR A 2 -17.96 0.98 -24.53
N GLY A 3 -17.19 0.18 -23.79
CA GLY A 3 -16.80 -1.17 -24.20
C GLY A 3 -15.29 -1.36 -24.30
N MET A 4 -14.88 -2.36 -25.09
CA MET A 4 -13.47 -2.68 -25.31
C MET A 4 -12.91 -1.83 -26.44
N GLU A 5 -11.81 -1.15 -26.19
CA GLU A 5 -11.13 -0.33 -27.18
C GLU A 5 -9.62 -0.58 -27.15
N TYR A 6 -9.00 -0.28 -28.29
CA TYR A 6 -7.56 -0.34 -28.48
C TYR A 6 -7.09 1.08 -28.78
N MET A 7 -6.05 1.53 -28.08
CA MET A 7 -5.44 2.83 -28.31
C MET A 7 -3.95 2.69 -28.56
N LEU A 8 -3.41 3.49 -29.45
CA LEU A 8 -1.97 3.65 -29.61
C LEU A 8 -1.47 4.50 -28.43
N SER A 9 -0.68 3.89 -27.54
CA SER A 9 -0.17 4.56 -26.34
C SER A 9 1.21 5.17 -26.54
N GLU A 10 2.08 4.51 -27.29
CA GLU A 10 3.45 4.98 -27.55
C GLU A 10 3.86 4.67 -28.98
N VAL A 11 4.72 5.52 -29.52
CA VAL A 11 5.24 5.45 -30.88
C VAL A 11 6.72 5.80 -30.88
N MET A 12 7.54 4.89 -31.39
CA MET A 12 8.96 5.08 -31.65
C MET A 12 9.25 4.58 -33.07
N GLU A 13 9.01 5.46 -34.04
CA GLU A 13 9.20 5.15 -35.44
C GLU A 13 10.67 4.86 -35.79
N PRO A 14 10.93 3.93 -36.72
CA PRO A 14 9.96 3.12 -37.45
C PRO A 14 9.62 1.77 -36.78
N HIS A 15 10.28 1.44 -35.67
CA HIS A 15 10.40 0.04 -35.23
C HIS A 15 9.42 -0.36 -34.13
N LEU A 16 8.98 0.57 -33.27
CA LEU A 16 8.17 0.24 -32.10
C LEU A 16 6.88 1.05 -32.04
N PHE A 17 5.76 0.34 -31.88
CA PHE A 17 4.48 0.92 -31.49
C PHE A 17 3.92 0.15 -30.31
N VAL A 18 3.26 0.84 -29.37
CA VAL A 18 2.61 0.20 -28.23
C VAL A 18 1.11 0.40 -28.34
N ILE A 19 0.35 -0.70 -28.46
CA ILE A 19 -1.10 -0.68 -28.44
C ILE A 19 -1.60 -1.15 -27.08
N ARG A 20 -2.45 -0.36 -26.44
CA ARG A 20 -3.10 -0.69 -25.18
C ARG A 20 -4.55 -1.11 -25.42
N LYS A 21 -4.90 -2.29 -24.92
CA LYS A 21 -6.29 -2.74 -24.76
C LYS A 21 -6.84 -2.21 -23.45
N GLN A 22 -7.98 -1.54 -23.51
CA GLN A 22 -8.65 -1.00 -22.33
C GLN A 22 -10.17 -1.17 -22.43
N LYS A 23 -10.82 -1.25 -21.26
CA LYS A 23 -12.27 -1.26 -21.14
C LYS A 23 -12.74 0.11 -20.65
N ARG A 24 -13.52 0.79 -21.48
CA ARG A 24 -14.12 2.08 -21.14
C ARG A 24 -15.52 1.85 -20.59
N ASP A 25 -15.72 2.10 -19.30
CA ASP A 25 -17.04 2.05 -18.65
C ASP A 25 -17.76 3.41 -18.79
N SER A 26 -17.01 4.52 -18.82
CA SER A 26 -17.51 5.88 -19.06
C SER A 26 -16.45 6.76 -19.74
N ALA A 27 -16.77 8.03 -20.05
CA ALA A 27 -15.80 8.95 -20.65
C ALA A 27 -14.51 9.11 -19.81
N GLU A 28 -14.64 9.08 -18.49
CA GLU A 28 -13.54 9.26 -17.53
C GLU A 28 -13.03 7.93 -16.98
N LYS A 29 -13.90 6.90 -16.90
CA LYS A 29 -13.56 5.61 -16.32
C LYS A 29 -13.08 4.63 -17.39
N VAL A 30 -11.78 4.42 -17.42
CA VAL A 30 -11.10 3.48 -18.31
C VAL A 30 -10.25 2.53 -17.48
N THR A 31 -10.45 1.22 -17.67
CA THR A 31 -9.66 0.18 -17.03
C THR A 31 -8.66 -0.41 -18.04
N PRO A 32 -7.36 -0.18 -17.85
CA PRO A 32 -6.30 -0.84 -18.61
C PRO A 32 -6.36 -2.36 -18.44
N MET A 33 -6.17 -3.10 -19.52
CA MET A 33 -6.16 -4.57 -19.45
C MET A 33 -4.85 -5.17 -19.92
N LEU A 34 -4.42 -4.86 -21.14
CA LEU A 34 -3.24 -5.45 -21.77
C LEU A 34 -2.52 -4.40 -22.63
N ALA A 35 -1.24 -4.64 -22.88
CA ALA A 35 -0.47 -3.89 -23.87
C ALA A 35 0.17 -4.87 -24.86
N TYR A 36 0.38 -4.40 -26.09
CA TYR A 36 1.03 -5.14 -27.16
C TYR A 36 2.13 -4.27 -27.76
N TYR A 37 3.30 -4.87 -27.96
CA TYR A 37 4.41 -4.27 -28.70
C TYR A 37 4.29 -4.68 -30.16
N ILE A 38 4.34 -3.72 -31.06
CA ILE A 38 4.55 -3.94 -32.49
C ILE A 38 6.01 -3.63 -32.75
N LEU A 39 6.81 -4.67 -32.97
CA LEU A 39 8.24 -4.58 -33.25
C LEU A 39 8.48 -5.07 -34.68
N ASP A 40 8.94 -4.18 -35.56
CA ASP A 40 9.24 -4.52 -36.96
C ASP A 40 8.07 -5.22 -37.70
N GLY A 41 6.84 -4.78 -37.41
CA GLY A 41 5.61 -5.37 -37.96
C GLY A 41 5.13 -6.64 -37.27
N SER A 42 5.87 -7.16 -36.27
CA SER A 42 5.48 -8.32 -35.47
C SER A 42 4.82 -7.90 -34.16
N ILE A 43 3.74 -8.59 -33.76
CA ILE A 43 2.96 -8.24 -32.56
C ILE A 43 3.30 -9.19 -31.41
N TYR A 44 3.69 -8.62 -30.27
CA TYR A 44 4.01 -9.33 -29.03
C TYR A 44 3.13 -8.81 -27.89
N GLN A 45 2.64 -9.71 -27.03
CA GLN A 45 1.95 -9.29 -25.82
C GLN A 45 2.98 -8.81 -24.79
N ALA A 46 2.78 -7.60 -24.25
CA ALA A 46 3.64 -7.07 -23.20
C ALA A 46 3.48 -7.89 -21.90
N PRO A 47 4.60 -8.24 -21.24
CA PRO A 47 4.54 -8.95 -19.98
C PRO A 47 3.89 -8.06 -18.91
N GLN A 48 2.98 -8.63 -18.13
CA GLN A 48 2.39 -7.91 -17.01
C GLN A 48 3.46 -7.61 -15.97
N LEU A 49 3.44 -6.41 -15.41
CA LEU A 49 4.44 -5.97 -14.43
C LEU A 49 4.53 -6.92 -13.22
N CYS A 50 3.38 -7.44 -12.76
CA CYS A 50 3.33 -8.48 -11.73
C CYS A 50 4.07 -9.76 -12.12
N ASN A 51 3.94 -10.22 -13.36
CA ASN A 51 4.63 -11.40 -13.87
C ASN A 51 6.14 -11.17 -13.97
N VAL A 52 6.56 -9.95 -14.37
CA VAL A 52 7.98 -9.58 -14.40
C VAL A 52 8.57 -9.57 -12.98
N PHE A 53 7.86 -8.98 -12.02
CA PHE A 53 8.30 -8.99 -10.62
C PHE A 53 8.33 -10.39 -10.04
N ALA A 54 7.31 -11.21 -10.26
CA ALA A 54 7.29 -12.60 -9.82
C ALA A 54 8.45 -13.41 -10.44
N ALA A 55 8.79 -13.18 -11.71
CA ALA A 55 9.92 -13.87 -12.35
C ALA A 55 11.29 -13.42 -11.81
N ARG A 56 11.44 -12.13 -11.45
CA ARG A 56 12.71 -11.58 -10.96
C ARG A 56 12.93 -11.75 -9.44
N VAL A 57 11.87 -11.59 -8.65
CA VAL A 57 11.91 -11.68 -7.18
C VAL A 57 11.57 -13.09 -6.70
N GLY A 58 10.65 -13.77 -7.39
CA GLY A 58 10.32 -15.18 -7.15
C GLY A 58 11.26 -16.15 -7.88
N GLY A 59 12.32 -15.62 -8.52
CA GLY A 59 13.41 -16.40 -9.08
C GLY A 59 14.20 -17.11 -7.98
N LYS A 60 13.64 -18.20 -7.45
CA LYS A 60 14.29 -19.31 -6.75
C LYS A 60 15.63 -19.02 -6.06
N GLU A 61 15.64 -18.06 -5.14
CA GLU A 61 16.31 -18.30 -3.87
C GLU A 61 15.18 -18.52 -2.87
N ALA A 62 14.73 -19.78 -2.79
CA ALA A 62 13.85 -20.18 -1.71
C ALA A 62 14.59 -19.88 -0.41
N ILE A 63 14.21 -18.80 0.26
CA ILE A 63 14.86 -18.32 1.48
C ILE A 63 14.97 -19.52 2.43
N ASN A 64 16.20 -19.98 2.67
CA ASN A 64 16.43 -21.20 3.41
C ASN A 64 16.09 -20.94 4.89
N ILE A 65 15.14 -21.67 5.46
CA ILE A 65 14.72 -21.49 6.86
C ILE A 65 15.92 -21.58 7.83
N LYS A 66 16.96 -22.37 7.50
CA LYS A 66 18.20 -22.45 8.29
C LYS A 66 19.03 -21.18 8.19
N GLU A 67 19.02 -20.52 7.04
CA GLU A 67 19.68 -19.23 6.84
C GLU A 67 18.92 -18.11 7.54
N VAL A 68 17.58 -18.10 7.49
CA VAL A 68 16.75 -17.15 8.28
C VAL A 68 17.07 -17.27 9.76
N LYS A 69 17.10 -18.49 10.30
CA LYS A 69 17.47 -18.75 11.70
C LYS A 69 18.91 -18.35 12.02
N ARG A 70 19.84 -18.51 11.06
CA ARG A 70 21.22 -18.05 11.23
C ARG A 70 21.28 -16.53 11.30
N VAL A 71 20.60 -15.83 10.39
CA VAL A 71 20.57 -14.36 10.35
C VAL A 71 19.95 -13.81 11.63
N ASP A 72 18.84 -14.39 12.08
CA ASP A 72 18.20 -14.03 13.35
C ASP A 72 19.14 -14.22 14.55
N HIS A 73 19.80 -15.38 14.64
CA HIS A 73 20.76 -15.65 15.69
C HIS A 73 21.95 -14.67 15.68
N ILE A 74 22.44 -14.29 14.49
CA ILE A 74 23.49 -13.29 14.33
C ILE A 74 22.98 -11.93 14.80
N LEU A 75 21.81 -11.50 14.34
CA LEU A 75 21.23 -10.21 14.71
C LEU A 75 21.03 -10.10 16.22
N ALA A 76 20.45 -11.13 16.84
CA ALA A 76 20.28 -11.22 18.29
C ALA A 76 21.64 -11.16 19.02
N SER A 77 22.67 -11.80 18.46
CA SER A 77 24.01 -11.76 19.05
C SER A 77 24.69 -10.40 18.91
N LEU A 78 24.44 -9.67 17.82
CA LEU A 78 24.91 -8.30 17.63
C LEU A 78 24.17 -7.34 18.57
N GLN A 79 22.85 -7.45 18.68
CA GLN A 79 22.03 -6.64 19.59
C GLN A 79 22.45 -6.81 21.06
N ARG A 80 22.81 -8.03 21.49
CA ARG A 80 23.35 -8.27 22.84
C ARG A 80 24.73 -7.65 23.10
N LYS A 81 25.50 -7.35 22.05
CA LYS A 81 26.81 -6.70 22.14
C LYS A 81 26.71 -5.17 22.13
N LEU A 82 25.57 -4.63 21.71
CA LEU A 82 25.31 -3.19 21.75
C LEU A 82 24.76 -2.82 23.14
N PRO A 83 25.06 -1.63 23.67
CA PRO A 83 24.39 -1.14 24.87
C PRO A 83 22.89 -1.09 24.61
N PRO A 84 22.04 -1.32 25.65
CA PRO A 84 20.61 -1.10 25.54
C PRO A 84 20.37 0.28 24.95
N ALA A 85 19.50 0.37 23.94
CA ALA A 85 19.18 1.65 23.33
C ALA A 85 18.80 2.62 24.46
N PRO A 86 19.40 3.83 24.51
CA PRO A 86 19.05 4.82 25.51
C PRO A 86 17.53 5.02 25.47
N LEU A 87 16.94 5.27 26.65
CA LEU A 87 15.50 5.49 26.75
C LEU A 87 15.08 6.48 25.65
N PRO A 88 14.04 6.15 24.87
CA PRO A 88 13.56 7.07 23.85
C PRO A 88 13.33 8.43 24.54
N PRO A 89 13.84 9.53 23.97
CA PRO A 89 13.67 10.83 24.57
C PRO A 89 12.18 11.10 24.80
N PRO A 90 11.80 11.73 25.92
CA PRO A 90 10.42 12.13 26.10
C PRO A 90 10.03 12.99 24.91
N PHE A 91 8.86 12.69 24.35
CA PHE A 91 8.32 13.50 23.29
C PHE A 91 8.23 14.95 23.77
N PRO A 92 8.60 15.93 22.93
CA PRO A 92 8.44 17.33 23.30
C PRO A 92 6.96 17.60 23.60
N ASP A 93 6.71 18.39 24.65
CA ASP A 93 5.36 18.83 25.01
C ASP A 93 4.68 19.45 23.79
N GLY A 94 3.73 18.73 23.19
CA GLY A 94 3.08 19.08 21.92
C GLY A 94 3.08 17.97 20.85
N PHE A 95 3.83 16.88 21.02
CA PHE A 95 3.75 15.74 20.12
C PHE A 95 2.59 14.82 20.52
N VAL A 96 1.51 14.84 19.73
CA VAL A 96 0.40 13.89 19.87
C VAL A 96 0.68 12.71 18.94
N PRO A 97 1.11 11.53 19.44
CA PRO A 97 1.15 10.35 18.60
C PRO A 97 -0.28 10.00 18.18
N PRO A 98 -0.53 9.63 16.90
CA PRO A 98 -1.84 9.15 16.50
C PRO A 98 -2.12 7.84 17.27
N SER A 99 -3.11 7.88 18.17
CA SER A 99 -3.60 6.70 18.89
C SER A 99 -3.93 5.58 17.91
N THR A 100 -3.05 4.60 17.81
CA THR A 100 -3.39 3.26 17.35
C THR A 100 -3.49 2.40 18.59
N ALA A 101 -4.74 2.17 18.98
CA ALA A 101 -5.12 1.20 19.98
C ALA A 101 -4.57 -0.17 19.58
N GLU A 102 -3.90 -0.87 20.50
CA GLU A 102 -4.00 -2.32 20.63
C GLU A 102 -3.54 -2.75 22.03
N ALA A 103 -4.31 -3.68 22.57
CA ALA A 103 -4.42 -4.02 23.97
C ALA A 103 -3.35 -5.01 24.45
N GLU A 104 -2.92 -4.87 25.70
CA GLU A 104 -2.58 -6.02 26.53
C GLU A 104 -2.91 -5.75 28.01
N LYS A 105 -3.03 -6.82 28.78
CA LYS A 105 -4.11 -7.13 29.72
C LYS A 105 -3.54 -7.31 31.16
N ASP A 106 -4.46 -7.25 32.14
CA ASP A 106 -4.40 -7.78 33.54
C ASP A 106 -4.06 -6.79 34.72
N PRO A 107 -4.57 -7.02 35.95
CA PRO A 107 -5.63 -6.19 36.55
C PRO A 107 -5.35 -5.66 37.98
N GLU A 108 -6.34 -4.95 38.54
CA GLU A 108 -6.63 -4.77 39.98
C GLU A 108 -5.96 -3.60 40.73
N ASN A 109 -6.68 -2.47 40.90
CA ASN A 109 -7.38 -2.08 42.15
C ASN A 109 -7.78 -0.57 42.14
N GLN A 110 -9.11 -0.30 42.19
CA GLN A 110 -9.88 0.81 42.84
C GLN A 110 -9.29 2.26 42.86
N GLN A 111 -9.97 3.39 42.60
CA GLN A 111 -11.40 3.76 42.63
C GLN A 111 -11.56 5.25 42.18
N THR A 112 -12.71 5.59 41.58
CA THR A 112 -13.46 6.88 41.68
C THR A 112 -13.02 8.13 40.88
N ALA A 113 -13.73 8.43 39.77
CA ALA A 113 -14.55 9.65 39.55
C ALA A 113 -14.90 9.87 38.04
N GLU A 114 -16.18 10.12 37.73
CA GLU A 114 -16.78 10.46 36.42
C GLU A 114 -17.61 11.77 36.60
N PRO A 115 -18.06 12.56 35.59
CA PRO A 115 -17.67 12.71 34.17
C PRO A 115 -17.15 14.13 33.84
N GLN A 116 -16.38 14.28 32.76
CA GLN A 116 -16.09 15.59 32.16
C GLN A 116 -16.88 15.73 30.83
N PRO A 117 -17.70 16.78 30.63
CA PRO A 117 -18.43 16.95 29.38
C PRO A 117 -17.52 17.46 28.25
N SER A 118 -17.85 16.95 27.07
CA SER A 118 -17.24 17.12 25.75
C SER A 118 -16.94 18.55 25.33
N ALA A 119 -15.75 18.72 24.75
CA ALA A 119 -15.33 19.88 23.99
C ALA A 119 -16.33 20.22 22.87
N VAL A 120 -16.80 21.45 22.88
CA VAL A 120 -17.44 22.10 21.73
C VAL A 120 -16.30 22.70 20.91
N ASP A 121 -16.06 22.17 19.71
CA ASP A 121 -15.49 22.99 18.63
C ASP A 121 -16.55 23.19 17.53
N PRO A 122 -16.87 24.44 17.18
CA PRO A 122 -17.93 24.79 16.26
C PRO A 122 -17.51 24.66 14.79
N ILE A 123 -18.42 24.13 13.94
CA ILE A 123 -18.79 24.71 12.62
C ILE A 123 -17.66 24.62 11.55
N ILE A 124 -17.63 23.78 10.51
CA ILE A 124 -18.63 23.40 9.50
C ILE A 124 -18.03 22.26 8.64
N ASP A 125 -18.80 21.22 8.32
CA ASP A 125 -18.73 20.61 6.99
C ASP A 125 -20.15 20.32 6.50
N GLN A 126 -20.66 21.22 5.66
CA GLN A 126 -21.94 21.07 4.99
C GLN A 126 -21.76 20.08 3.82
N GLY A 127 -22.13 18.81 4.05
CA GLY A 127 -22.33 17.81 3.00
C GLY A 127 -23.83 17.48 2.79
N PRO A 128 -24.34 17.32 1.55
CA PRO A 128 -25.78 17.44 1.27
C PRO A 128 -26.65 16.28 1.79
N ALA A 129 -27.90 16.61 2.08
CA ALA A 129 -28.92 15.79 2.71
C ALA A 129 -29.22 14.44 2.01
N LYS A 130 -29.40 13.41 2.85
CA LYS A 130 -30.00 12.11 2.50
C LYS A 130 -31.37 12.29 1.84
N ARG A 131 -31.55 11.75 0.63
CA ARG A 131 -32.88 11.46 0.07
C ARG A 131 -33.32 10.08 0.57
N MET A 132 -34.44 10.04 1.30
CA MET A 132 -35.09 8.82 1.80
C MET A 132 -35.54 7.91 0.64
N LYS A 133 -35.37 6.61 0.86
CA LYS A 133 -36.01 5.54 0.09
C LYS A 133 -37.14 5.01 0.98
N PHE A 134 -38.38 5.11 0.51
CA PHE A 134 -39.46 4.20 0.91
C PHE A 134 -39.60 3.18 -0.21
#